data_AF-A0A7Z2QE63-F1
#
_entry.id   AF-A0A7Z2QE63-F1
#
_cell.length_a   1.000
_cell.length_b   1.000
_cell.length_c   1.000
_cell.angle_alpha   90.00
_cell.angle_beta   90.00
_cell.angle_gamma   90.00
#
_symmetry.space_group_name_H-M   'P 1'
#
loop_
_entity.id
_entity.type
_entity.pdbx_description
1 polymer ?
#
loop_
_entity_poly.entity_id
_entity_poly.type
_entity_poly.pdbx_seq_one_letter_code
_entity_poly.pdbx_strand_id
1 'polypeptide(L)'
;MKVQNDEKRNTSFQNKLGILLILFVILRPSPTLLLGPSFGMRLIDFISLLVVAFVFINVKDKIIPKDINVLFLLFIFFIELISLFFSIFYNQVIIQDAFEIYRPFTYLLLFITVYNLDIFHSGYSKKYIKILNFVIWIIIAFSLLELTNLLDFRNVLQYIYDYGKSRGINSTSQRIVGTFYNPNYNALFLNVLINIFFTLLIYHKKKYFLFMTIILTILLLYTGSRTGVISLIVSLAVILLLTLFVSNNIIKLRIKIKLLIAALLISLITISFIYPYIMESFKRFRDIENIQLNFTTRVDAWETAIVYFKLHPLLGNGPGKAIMDSFDNNYILIIFRNGLIGLCLYLLFLLYNIFLPLTKIFGKRINEVIISHIYIGVITPYLIFMLSSIPFHYLQTGFVFIIILAIYSSFIRGNKTT
;
A
#
# COMPACT_ATOMS: atom_id res chain seq x y z
N MET A 1 5.70 -1.82 43.21
CA MET A 1 6.16 -0.62 42.46
C MET A 1 7.21 -0.91 41.39
N LYS A 2 8.26 -1.71 41.64
CA LYS A 2 9.30 -2.02 40.63
C LYS A 2 8.75 -2.70 39.36
N VAL A 3 7.91 -3.74 39.52
CA VAL A 3 7.26 -4.46 38.41
C VAL A 3 6.39 -3.54 37.52
N GLN A 4 5.58 -2.66 38.13
CA GLN A 4 4.76 -1.70 37.39
C GLN A 4 5.58 -0.64 36.62
N ASN A 5 6.75 -0.28 37.13
CA ASN A 5 7.66 0.62 36.43
C ASN A 5 8.36 -0.07 35.26
N ASP A 6 8.70 -1.36 35.40
CA ASP A 6 9.32 -2.16 34.34
C ASP A 6 8.34 -2.45 33.19
N GLU A 7 7.07 -2.75 33.50
CA GLU A 7 6.01 -2.88 32.49
C GLU A 7 5.82 -1.59 31.69
N LYS A 8 5.68 -0.44 32.36
CA LYS A 8 5.52 0.87 31.68
C LYS A 8 6.73 1.22 30.80
N ARG A 9 7.95 0.93 31.25
CA ARG A 9 9.18 1.16 30.47
C ARG A 9 9.20 0.28 29.21
N ASN A 10 8.84 -0.99 29.35
CA ASN A 10 8.82 -1.94 28.23
C ASN A 10 7.77 -1.56 27.18
N THR A 11 6.54 -1.22 27.59
CA THR A 11 5.52 -0.74 26.65
C THR A 11 6.01 0.52 25.93
N SER A 12 6.61 1.48 26.65
CA SER A 12 7.15 2.68 26.01
C SER A 12 8.27 2.41 25.01
N PHE A 13 9.04 1.33 25.16
CA PHE A 13 10.09 0.96 24.21
C PHE A 13 9.50 0.32 22.95
N GLN A 14 8.61 -0.67 23.08
CA GLN A 14 7.90 -1.26 21.94
C GLN A 14 7.23 -0.20 21.05
N ASN A 15 6.67 0.82 21.71
CA ASN A 15 6.03 1.94 21.04
C ASN A 15 6.98 2.70 20.12
N LYS A 16 8.18 3.00 20.61
CA LYS A 16 9.21 3.67 19.82
C LYS A 16 9.61 2.83 18.62
N LEU A 17 9.70 1.52 18.78
CA LEU A 17 10.03 0.60 17.68
C LEU A 17 8.95 0.58 16.60
N GLY A 18 7.67 0.50 16.96
CA GLY A 18 6.61 0.54 15.95
C GLY A 18 6.50 1.88 15.24
N ILE A 19 6.76 3.00 15.93
CA ILE A 19 6.84 4.32 15.30
C ILE A 19 8.01 4.38 14.32
N LEU A 20 9.19 3.90 14.73
CA LEU A 20 10.38 3.82 13.88
C LEU A 20 10.08 3.02 12.61
N LEU A 21 9.41 1.87 12.76
CA LEU A 21 9.01 1.03 11.64
C LEU A 21 8.07 1.77 10.69
N ILE A 22 6.99 2.38 11.19
CA ILE A 22 6.03 3.12 10.36
C ILE A 22 6.69 4.30 9.64
N LEU A 23 7.52 5.08 10.35
CA LEU A 23 8.27 6.19 9.77
C LEU A 23 9.21 5.71 8.67
N PHE A 24 9.94 4.62 8.91
CA PHE A 24 10.86 4.06 7.94
C PHE A 24 10.13 3.55 6.69
N VAL A 25 8.99 2.87 6.85
CA VAL A 25 8.19 2.42 5.70
C VAL A 25 7.67 3.61 4.88
N ILE A 26 7.18 4.66 5.53
CA ILE A 26 6.57 5.80 4.85
C ILE A 26 7.64 6.70 4.20
N LEU A 27 8.73 7.00 4.91
CA LEU A 27 9.80 7.90 4.47
C LEU A 27 10.99 7.13 3.87
N ARG A 28 10.73 5.94 3.32
CA ARG A 28 11.76 5.07 2.78
C ARG A 28 12.50 5.76 1.62
N PRO A 29 13.80 6.09 1.76
CA PRO A 29 14.55 6.76 0.70
C PRO A 29 14.75 5.81 -0.49
N SER A 30 15.07 6.36 -1.66
CA SER A 30 15.45 5.60 -2.85
C SER A 30 16.50 6.39 -3.64
N PRO A 31 17.76 6.46 -3.16
CA PRO A 31 18.80 7.36 -3.68
C PRO A 31 19.44 6.82 -4.96
N THR A 32 18.64 6.58 -5.99
CA THR A 32 19.09 5.96 -7.25
C THR A 32 19.96 6.89 -8.09
N LEU A 33 19.83 8.21 -7.93
CA LEU A 33 20.71 9.18 -8.58
C LEU A 33 22.15 9.07 -8.06
N LEU A 34 22.31 8.88 -6.75
CA LEU A 34 23.63 8.78 -6.10
C LEU A 34 24.26 7.40 -6.27
N LEU A 35 23.45 6.34 -6.15
CA LEU A 35 23.92 4.96 -6.04
C LEU A 35 23.66 4.12 -7.29
N GLY A 36 23.00 4.67 -8.30
CA GLY A 36 22.53 3.96 -9.48
C GLY A 36 21.18 3.24 -9.24
N PRO A 37 20.34 3.04 -10.29
CA PRO A 37 18.99 2.48 -10.14
C PRO A 37 18.95 1.08 -9.52
N SER A 38 19.88 0.21 -9.93
CA SER A 38 19.91 -1.18 -9.49
C SER A 38 20.40 -1.32 -8.04
N PHE A 39 21.52 -0.68 -7.71
CA PHE A 39 22.13 -0.79 -6.38
C PHE A 39 21.39 0.05 -5.33
N GLY A 40 21.00 1.29 -5.66
CA GLY A 40 20.27 2.17 -4.73
C GLY A 40 18.97 1.54 -4.24
N MET A 41 18.15 0.96 -5.13
CA MET A 41 16.90 0.31 -4.74
C MET A 41 17.14 -0.91 -3.84
N ARG A 42 18.09 -1.78 -4.21
CA ARG A 42 18.38 -3.01 -3.46
C ARG A 42 19.00 -2.75 -2.11
N LEU A 43 19.87 -1.76 -2.00
CA LEU A 43 20.49 -1.38 -0.74
C LEU A 43 19.40 -0.96 0.25
N ILE A 44 18.46 -0.12 -0.17
CA ILE A 44 17.36 0.30 0.70
C ILE A 44 16.43 -0.87 1.01
N ASP A 45 16.15 -1.76 0.05
CA ASP A 45 15.38 -2.98 0.31
C ASP A 45 16.04 -3.86 1.39
N PHE A 46 17.37 -4.00 1.35
CA PHE A 46 18.14 -4.73 2.37
C PHE A 46 18.13 -4.01 3.72
N ILE A 47 18.32 -2.69 3.75
CA ILE A 47 18.17 -1.88 4.98
C ILE A 47 16.77 -2.06 5.57
N SER A 48 15.75 -2.18 4.71
CA SER A 48 14.38 -2.42 5.14
C SER A 48 14.23 -3.75 5.87
N LEU A 49 14.85 -4.82 5.36
CA LEU A 49 14.92 -6.10 6.06
C LEU A 49 15.64 -5.95 7.40
N LEU A 50 16.78 -5.24 7.47
CA LEU A 50 17.51 -5.03 8.71
C LEU A 50 16.71 -4.25 9.75
N VAL A 51 15.96 -3.22 9.35
CA VAL A 51 15.07 -2.47 10.25
C VAL A 51 13.95 -3.36 10.78
N VAL A 52 13.31 -4.15 9.91
CA VAL A 52 12.27 -5.10 10.32
C VAL A 52 12.84 -6.16 11.27
N ALA A 53 13.99 -6.73 10.97
CA ALA A 53 14.67 -7.71 11.81
C ALA A 53 15.10 -7.12 13.16
N PHE A 54 15.63 -5.88 13.17
CA PHE A 54 15.98 -5.18 14.39
C PHE A 54 14.74 -4.96 15.27
N VAL A 55 13.64 -4.49 14.71
CA VAL A 55 12.39 -4.34 15.46
C VAL A 55 11.92 -5.70 15.97
N PHE A 56 11.86 -6.72 15.12
CA PHE A 56 11.46 -8.08 15.48
C PHE A 56 12.26 -8.64 16.65
N ILE A 57 13.59 -8.49 16.63
CA ILE A 57 14.47 -9.00 17.69
C ILE A 57 14.12 -8.36 19.04
N ASN A 58 13.73 -7.09 19.03
CA ASN A 58 13.44 -6.27 20.21
C ASN A 58 11.96 -6.28 20.62
N VAL A 59 11.05 -6.91 19.86
CA VAL A 59 9.67 -7.14 20.31
C VAL A 59 9.68 -8.17 21.44
N LYS A 60 9.07 -7.81 22.57
CA LYS A 60 8.90 -8.69 23.73
C LYS A 60 7.83 -9.74 23.44
N ASP A 61 7.93 -10.91 24.08
CA ASP A 61 6.88 -11.95 24.06
C ASP A 61 6.48 -12.35 22.62
N LYS A 62 7.47 -12.75 21.81
CA LYS A 62 7.28 -13.12 20.40
C LYS A 62 6.38 -14.34 20.27
N ILE A 63 5.11 -14.10 20.00
CA ILE A 63 4.15 -15.17 19.71
C ILE A 63 4.04 -15.30 18.21
N ILE A 64 4.34 -16.48 17.67
CA ILE A 64 4.00 -16.76 16.28
C ILE A 64 2.47 -16.84 16.21
N PRO A 65 1.80 -15.92 15.48
CA PRO A 65 0.35 -15.92 15.42
C PRO A 65 -0.11 -17.23 14.78
N LYS A 66 -1.08 -17.91 15.39
CA LYS A 66 -1.82 -19.01 14.75
C LYS A 66 -2.81 -18.48 13.70
N ASP A 67 -2.40 -17.45 12.95
CA ASP A 67 -3.19 -16.76 11.93
C ASP A 67 -2.98 -17.38 10.56
N ILE A 68 -4.07 -17.61 9.83
CA ILE A 68 -3.99 -18.21 8.49
C ILE A 68 -3.20 -17.32 7.52
N ASN A 69 -3.12 -16.01 7.78
CA ASN A 69 -2.26 -15.12 7.01
C ASN A 69 -0.77 -15.46 7.18
N VAL A 70 -0.34 -15.96 8.35
CA VAL A 70 1.04 -16.47 8.52
C VAL A 70 1.25 -17.66 7.60
N LEU A 71 0.27 -18.56 7.53
CA LEU A 71 0.34 -19.74 6.66
C LEU A 71 0.36 -19.34 5.17
N PHE A 72 -0.49 -18.40 4.75
CA PHE A 72 -0.47 -17.87 3.38
C PHE A 72 0.88 -17.23 3.05
N LEU A 73 1.43 -16.38 3.93
CA LEU A 73 2.72 -15.73 3.70
C LEU A 73 3.88 -16.75 3.67
N LEU A 74 3.83 -17.79 4.50
CA LEU A 74 4.77 -18.91 4.44
C LEU A 74 4.68 -19.66 3.12
N PHE A 75 3.48 -20.01 2.66
CA PHE A 75 3.32 -20.67 1.38
C PHE A 75 3.75 -19.78 0.20
N ILE A 76 3.48 -18.48 0.26
CA ILE A 76 3.96 -17.51 -0.75
C ILE A 76 5.49 -17.46 -0.75
N PHE A 77 6.13 -17.49 0.42
CA PHE A 77 7.58 -17.58 0.53
C PHE A 77 8.13 -18.88 -0.08
N PHE A 78 7.52 -20.03 0.23
CA PHE A 78 7.96 -21.31 -0.30
C PHE A 78 7.76 -21.43 -1.81
N ILE A 79 6.65 -20.95 -2.38
CA ILE A 79 6.44 -21.01 -3.83
C ILE A 79 7.46 -20.14 -4.57
N GLU A 80 7.81 -18.96 -4.05
CA GLU A 80 8.87 -18.12 -4.63
C GLU A 80 10.25 -18.80 -4.58
N LEU A 81 10.56 -19.49 -3.48
CA LEU A 81 11.79 -20.29 -3.36
C LEU A 81 11.82 -21.43 -4.38
N ILE A 82 10.72 -22.17 -4.51
CA ILE A 82 10.58 -23.26 -5.47
C ILE A 82 10.75 -22.71 -6.90
N SER A 83 10.03 -21.65 -7.25
CA SER A 83 10.11 -21.05 -8.59
C SER A 83 11.52 -20.54 -8.92
N LEU A 84 12.23 -19.94 -7.96
CA LEU A 84 13.64 -19.58 -8.15
C LEU A 84 14.53 -20.82 -8.34
N PHE A 85 14.36 -21.85 -7.51
CA PHE A 85 15.14 -23.08 -7.64
C PHE A 85 14.94 -23.70 -9.02
N PHE A 86 13.69 -23.76 -9.52
CA PHE A 86 13.39 -24.21 -10.88
C PHE A 86 14.06 -23.36 -11.95
N SER A 87 14.07 -22.02 -11.83
CA SER A 87 14.74 -21.18 -12.82
C SER A 87 16.26 -21.37 -12.85
N ILE A 88 16.88 -21.79 -11.73
CA ILE A 88 18.30 -22.19 -11.70
C ILE A 88 18.54 -23.40 -12.61
N PHE A 89 17.69 -24.43 -12.56
CA PHE A 89 17.83 -25.61 -13.43
C PHE A 89 17.73 -25.28 -14.92
N TYR A 90 16.93 -24.28 -15.28
CA TYR A 90 16.77 -23.86 -16.66
C TYR A 90 17.82 -22.84 -17.13
N ASN A 91 18.84 -22.53 -16.32
CA ASN A 91 19.87 -21.52 -16.60
C ASN A 91 19.30 -20.13 -16.96
N GLN A 92 18.16 -19.77 -16.35
CA GLN A 92 17.48 -18.47 -16.58
C GLN A 92 17.77 -17.46 -15.47
N VAL A 93 18.64 -17.80 -14.50
CA VAL A 93 18.88 -17.01 -13.30
C VAL A 93 20.10 -16.12 -13.45
N ILE A 94 19.90 -14.84 -13.14
CA ILE A 94 20.98 -13.89 -12.89
C ILE A 94 21.12 -13.61 -11.40
N ILE A 95 22.28 -13.12 -10.96
CA ILE A 95 22.54 -12.76 -9.55
C ILE A 95 21.44 -11.83 -8.99
N GLN A 96 20.84 -11.02 -9.86
CA GLN A 96 19.77 -10.08 -9.52
C GLN A 96 18.46 -10.74 -9.05
N ASP A 97 18.26 -12.02 -9.38
CA ASP A 97 17.08 -12.79 -9.02
C ASP A 97 17.16 -13.30 -7.58
N ALA A 98 18.37 -13.54 -7.05
CA ALA A 98 18.56 -13.93 -5.65
C ALA A 98 18.04 -12.84 -4.67
N PHE A 99 18.06 -11.58 -5.09
CA PHE A 99 17.49 -10.45 -4.34
C PHE A 99 15.95 -10.44 -4.31
N GLU A 100 15.27 -11.37 -4.97
CA GLU A 100 13.81 -11.45 -4.86
C GLU A 100 13.37 -12.29 -3.66
N ILE A 101 14.20 -13.24 -3.18
CA ILE A 101 13.88 -14.18 -2.10
C ILE A 101 13.55 -13.47 -0.79
N TYR A 102 14.32 -12.43 -0.44
CA TYR A 102 14.15 -11.81 0.86
C TYR A 102 12.82 -11.07 0.96
N ARG A 103 12.18 -10.66 -0.14
CA ARG A 103 10.93 -9.88 -0.10
C ARG A 103 9.77 -10.62 0.58
N PRO A 104 9.36 -11.81 0.15
CA PRO A 104 8.32 -12.59 0.84
C PRO A 104 8.71 -12.93 2.28
N PHE A 105 9.99 -13.20 2.54
CA PHE A 105 10.48 -13.39 3.91
C PHE A 105 10.30 -12.13 4.77
N THR A 106 10.63 -10.96 4.25
CA THR A 106 10.45 -9.68 4.94
C THR A 106 8.97 -9.39 5.19
N TYR A 107 8.06 -9.76 4.28
CA TYR A 107 6.61 -9.65 4.51
C TYR A 107 6.12 -10.54 5.64
N LEU A 108 6.58 -11.80 5.69
CA LEU A 108 6.27 -12.69 6.80
C LEU A 108 6.81 -12.14 8.13
N LEU A 109 8.08 -11.71 8.15
CA LEU A 109 8.72 -11.16 9.34
C LEU A 109 8.02 -9.88 9.81
N LEU A 110 7.68 -8.98 8.88
CA LEU A 110 6.96 -7.75 9.16
C LEU A 110 5.57 -8.04 9.74
N PHE A 111 4.84 -9.01 9.17
CA PHE A 111 3.53 -9.39 9.68
C PHE A 111 3.61 -9.85 11.13
N ILE A 112 4.52 -10.79 11.44
CA ILE A 112 4.70 -11.32 12.80
C ILE A 112 5.14 -10.19 13.74
N THR A 113 6.06 -9.33 13.30
CA THR A 113 6.55 -8.19 14.08
C THR A 113 5.42 -7.25 14.47
N VAL A 114 4.63 -6.79 13.50
CA VAL A 114 3.54 -5.84 13.72
C VAL A 114 2.41 -6.46 14.54
N TYR A 115 2.11 -7.75 14.32
CA TYR A 115 1.11 -8.48 15.09
C TYR A 115 1.43 -8.49 16.59
N ASN A 116 2.71 -8.61 16.96
CA ASN A 116 3.17 -8.67 18.35
C ASN A 116 3.47 -7.29 18.97
N LEU A 117 3.31 -6.19 18.24
CA LEU A 117 3.49 -4.86 18.82
C LEU A 117 2.28 -4.50 19.70
N ASP A 118 2.53 -4.27 20.99
CA ASP A 118 1.51 -3.89 21.99
C ASP A 118 0.73 -2.62 21.61
N ILE A 119 1.30 -1.80 20.71
CA ILE A 119 0.72 -0.57 20.16
C ILE A 119 -0.73 -0.75 19.72
N PHE A 120 -1.09 -1.93 19.20
CA PHE A 120 -2.39 -2.20 18.61
C PHE A 120 -3.35 -2.96 19.55
N HIS A 121 -2.84 -3.58 20.62
CA HIS A 121 -3.64 -4.31 21.59
C HIS A 121 -4.17 -3.42 22.73
N SER A 122 -3.41 -2.42 23.17
CA SER A 122 -3.71 -1.70 24.42
C SER A 122 -4.77 -0.59 24.30
N GLY A 123 -5.70 -0.69 23.34
CA GLY A 123 -6.76 0.30 23.10
C GLY A 123 -6.21 1.66 22.68
N TYR A 124 -6.10 1.90 21.36
CA TYR A 124 -5.83 3.20 20.70
C TYR A 124 -5.27 4.28 21.64
N SER A 125 -4.02 4.13 22.10
CA SER A 125 -3.47 5.16 22.96
C SER A 125 -3.52 6.47 22.18
N LYS A 126 -4.11 7.53 22.77
CA LYS A 126 -4.24 8.84 22.12
C LYS A 126 -2.89 9.33 21.55
N LYS A 127 -1.78 8.85 22.12
CA LYS A 127 -0.41 9.08 21.67
C LYS A 127 -0.14 8.55 20.25
N TYR A 128 -0.57 7.34 19.89
CA TYR A 128 -0.31 6.79 18.55
C TYR A 128 -1.09 7.48 17.47
N ILE A 129 -2.36 7.80 17.72
CA ILE A 129 -3.17 8.58 16.78
C ILE A 129 -2.50 9.93 16.53
N LYS A 130 -1.93 10.57 17.57
CA LYS A 130 -1.16 11.81 17.39
C LYS A 130 0.07 11.62 16.52
N ILE A 131 0.83 10.53 16.70
CA ILE A 131 2.01 10.25 15.90
C ILE A 131 1.65 9.91 14.45
N LEU A 132 0.68 9.02 14.22
CA LEU A 132 0.20 8.71 12.88
C LEU A 132 -0.27 9.99 12.17
N ASN A 133 -1.03 10.83 12.87
CA ASN A 133 -1.45 12.13 12.34
C ASN A 133 -0.24 13.02 12.01
N PHE A 134 0.79 13.06 12.87
CA PHE A 134 2.02 13.79 12.61
C PHE A 134 2.75 13.28 11.35
N VAL A 135 2.85 11.97 11.17
CA VAL A 135 3.45 11.38 9.96
C VAL A 135 2.64 11.73 8.71
N ILE A 136 1.32 11.69 8.79
CA ILE A 136 0.44 12.08 7.68
C ILE A 136 0.62 13.57 7.34
N TRP A 137 0.79 14.43 8.35
CA TRP A 137 1.10 15.84 8.12
C TRP A 137 2.46 16.05 7.47
N ILE A 138 3.48 15.26 7.83
CA ILE A 138 4.77 15.27 7.13
C ILE A 138 4.57 14.91 5.65
N ILE A 139 3.79 13.87 5.34
CA ILE A 139 3.52 13.47 3.96
C ILE A 139 2.80 14.59 3.20
N ILE A 140 1.79 15.20 3.81
CA ILE A 140 1.07 16.33 3.20
C ILE A 140 2.04 17.48 2.92
N ALA A 141 2.84 17.88 3.91
CA ALA A 141 3.83 18.93 3.76
C ALA A 141 4.85 18.60 2.66
N PHE A 142 5.35 17.36 2.64
CA PHE A 142 6.28 16.87 1.64
C PHE A 142 5.68 16.95 0.22
N SER A 143 4.46 16.45 0.02
CA SER A 143 3.76 16.52 -1.26
C SER A 143 3.45 17.96 -1.69
N LEU A 144 3.16 18.87 -0.76
CA LEU A 144 2.92 20.28 -1.07
C LEU A 144 4.23 21.00 -1.45
N LEU A 145 5.34 20.74 -0.75
CA LEU A 145 6.66 21.27 -1.10
C LEU A 145 7.12 20.75 -2.46
N GLU A 146 6.90 19.47 -2.73
CA GLU A 146 7.16 18.87 -4.04
C GLU A 146 6.28 19.51 -5.13
N LEU A 147 4.98 19.70 -4.88
CA LEU A 147 4.06 20.30 -5.83
C LEU A 147 4.47 21.73 -6.18
N THR A 148 4.80 22.54 -5.18
CA THR A 148 5.15 23.96 -5.35
C THR A 148 6.59 24.17 -5.81
N ASN A 149 7.44 23.14 -5.71
CA ASN A 149 8.89 23.24 -5.86
C ASN A 149 9.50 24.42 -5.08
N LEU A 150 8.96 24.71 -3.90
CA LEU A 150 9.41 25.83 -3.06
C LEU A 150 10.89 25.63 -2.69
N LEU A 151 11.72 26.66 -2.84
CA LEU A 151 13.18 26.60 -2.59
C LEU A 151 13.90 25.49 -3.38
N ASP A 152 13.42 25.17 -4.58
CA ASP A 152 14.01 24.15 -5.43
C ASP A 152 14.05 22.75 -4.78
N PHE A 153 13.04 22.47 -3.95
CA PHE A 153 12.96 21.26 -3.14
C PHE A 153 13.11 19.97 -3.95
N ARG A 154 12.61 19.91 -5.20
CA ARG A 154 12.74 18.71 -6.05
C ARG A 154 14.19 18.40 -6.39
N ASN A 155 15.03 19.42 -6.61
CA ASN A 155 16.46 19.21 -6.90
C ASN A 155 17.22 18.66 -5.70
N VAL A 156 16.76 18.93 -4.48
CA VAL A 156 17.29 18.27 -3.28
C VAL A 156 16.74 16.85 -3.17
N LEU A 157 15.43 16.68 -3.39
CA LEU A 157 14.78 15.39 -3.21
C LEU A 157 15.24 14.31 -4.21
N GLN A 158 15.61 14.65 -5.44
CA GLN A 158 16.11 13.68 -6.43
C GLN A 158 17.39 12.94 -5.98
N TYR A 159 18.12 13.48 -5.00
CA TYR A 159 19.27 12.79 -4.40
C TYR A 159 18.85 11.77 -3.33
N ILE A 160 17.69 11.96 -2.71
CA ILE A 160 17.18 11.10 -1.61
C ILE A 160 16.17 10.08 -2.15
N TYR A 161 15.30 10.51 -3.06
CA TYR A 161 14.22 9.72 -3.65
C TYR A 161 14.36 9.72 -5.17
N ASP A 162 13.80 8.71 -5.80
CA ASP A 162 13.90 8.52 -7.23
C ASP A 162 12.70 9.17 -7.93
N TYR A 163 13.01 10.14 -8.78
CA TYR A 163 12.06 10.93 -9.56
C TYR A 163 11.99 10.51 -11.04
N GLY A 164 12.63 9.41 -11.44
CA GLY A 164 12.70 8.97 -12.84
C GLY A 164 11.34 8.81 -13.52
N LYS A 165 10.30 8.40 -12.75
CA LYS A 165 8.91 8.31 -13.25
C LYS A 165 8.07 9.58 -13.05
N SER A 166 8.61 10.58 -12.36
CA SER A 166 7.99 11.89 -12.17
C SER A 166 7.95 12.73 -13.46
N ARG A 167 8.84 12.40 -14.42
CA ARG A 167 9.27 13.26 -15.54
C ARG A 167 9.88 14.58 -15.00
N GLY A 168 11.04 14.98 -15.52
CA GLY A 168 11.86 16.06 -14.96
C GLY A 168 11.18 17.44 -14.93
N ILE A 169 11.87 18.42 -14.34
CA ILE A 169 11.41 19.82 -14.16
C ILE A 169 10.90 20.45 -15.46
N ASN A 170 11.50 20.07 -16.60
CA ASN A 170 11.18 20.59 -17.93
C ASN A 170 10.05 19.82 -18.65
N SER A 171 9.43 18.84 -17.99
CA SER A 171 8.32 18.09 -18.57
C SER A 171 6.99 18.81 -18.35
N THR A 172 6.19 18.89 -19.41
CA THR A 172 4.85 19.52 -19.48
C THR A 172 3.76 18.81 -18.68
N SER A 173 4.10 17.99 -17.69
CA SER A 173 3.13 17.40 -16.77
C SER A 173 3.81 17.05 -15.44
N GLN A 174 3.87 18.02 -14.53
CA GLN A 174 4.44 17.79 -13.20
C GLN A 174 3.52 16.88 -12.37
N ARG A 175 4.03 15.75 -11.87
CA ARG A 175 3.31 14.80 -11.01
C ARG A 175 3.94 14.78 -9.64
N ILE A 176 3.14 14.62 -8.59
CA ILE A 176 3.69 14.33 -7.26
C ILE A 176 3.93 12.83 -7.10
N VAL A 177 5.14 12.48 -6.66
CA VAL A 177 5.56 11.12 -6.35
C VAL A 177 5.67 10.93 -4.83
N GLY A 178 5.80 12.02 -4.07
CA GLY A 178 5.95 11.99 -2.63
C GLY A 178 7.22 11.24 -2.23
N THR A 179 7.14 10.49 -1.14
CA THR A 179 8.23 9.62 -0.66
C THR A 179 8.21 8.24 -1.33
N PHE A 180 7.45 8.09 -2.41
CA PHE A 180 7.39 6.86 -3.19
C PHE A 180 8.23 7.03 -4.45
N TYR A 181 8.63 5.93 -5.08
CA TYR A 181 9.34 5.94 -6.36
C TYR A 181 8.43 6.24 -7.57
N ASN A 182 7.13 5.97 -7.44
CA ASN A 182 6.18 6.07 -8.54
C ASN A 182 4.91 6.81 -8.11
N PRO A 183 4.42 7.77 -8.92
CA PRO A 183 3.18 8.48 -8.62
C PRO A 183 1.96 7.53 -8.48
N ASN A 184 1.98 6.36 -9.13
CA ASN A 184 0.96 5.33 -8.92
C ASN A 184 1.03 4.71 -7.51
N TYR A 185 2.23 4.48 -6.98
CA TYR A 185 2.40 3.95 -5.62
C TYR A 185 2.02 5.00 -4.58
N ASN A 186 2.35 6.27 -4.82
CA ASN A 186 1.88 7.38 -4.00
C ASN A 186 0.35 7.49 -4.02
N ALA A 187 -0.27 7.39 -5.20
CA ALA A 187 -1.73 7.40 -5.33
C ALA A 187 -2.40 6.24 -4.57
N LEU A 188 -1.83 5.03 -4.64
CA LEU A 188 -2.30 3.89 -3.85
C LEU A 188 -2.20 4.17 -2.34
N PHE A 189 -1.09 4.71 -1.88
CA PHE A 189 -0.91 5.07 -0.47
C PHE A 189 -1.87 6.18 -0.01
N LEU A 190 -2.07 7.23 -0.80
CA LEU A 190 -3.05 8.27 -0.53
C LEU A 190 -4.47 7.68 -0.48
N ASN A 191 -4.80 6.73 -1.36
CA ASN A 191 -6.06 6.00 -1.31
C ASN A 191 -6.24 5.25 0.01
N VAL A 192 -5.21 4.57 0.51
CA VAL A 192 -5.25 3.92 1.83
C VAL A 192 -5.64 4.92 2.91
N LEU A 193 -4.97 6.08 2.97
CA LEU A 193 -5.26 7.12 3.95
C LEU A 193 -6.67 7.72 3.78
N ILE A 194 -7.10 7.99 2.55
CA ILE A 194 -8.44 8.51 2.26
C ILE A 194 -9.51 7.54 2.75
N ASN A 195 -9.38 6.23 2.46
CA ASN A 195 -10.35 5.22 2.91
C ASN A 195 -10.41 5.12 4.44
N ILE A 196 -9.27 5.24 5.14
CA ILE A 196 -9.23 5.32 6.61
C ILE A 196 -10.02 6.53 7.11
N PHE A 197 -9.67 7.74 6.65
CA PHE A 197 -10.31 8.98 7.14
C PHE A 197 -11.77 9.09 6.74
N PHE A 198 -12.14 8.62 5.55
CA PHE A 198 -13.52 8.61 5.09
C PHE A 198 -14.38 7.67 5.94
N THR A 199 -13.87 6.48 6.28
CA THR A 199 -14.56 5.57 7.19
C THR A 199 -14.73 6.22 8.57
N LEU A 200 -13.67 6.82 9.12
CA LEU A 200 -13.74 7.53 10.40
C LEU A 200 -14.72 8.72 10.36
N LEU A 201 -14.82 9.42 9.23
CA LEU A 201 -15.81 10.47 9.02
C LEU A 201 -17.24 9.92 9.09
N ILE A 202 -17.52 8.79 8.44
CA ILE A 202 -18.84 8.15 8.45
C ILE A 202 -19.31 7.81 9.88
N TYR A 203 -18.41 7.27 10.70
CA TYR A 203 -18.76 6.76 12.03
C TYR A 203 -18.66 7.81 13.13
N HIS A 204 -17.69 8.73 13.07
CA HIS A 204 -17.45 9.72 14.12
C HIS A 204 -17.88 11.15 13.76
N LYS A 205 -18.12 11.44 12.48
CA LYS A 205 -18.66 12.74 11.99
C LYS A 205 -17.86 13.98 12.41
N LYS A 206 -16.55 13.85 12.58
CA LYS A 206 -15.68 14.98 12.95
C LYS A 206 -15.24 15.76 11.72
N LYS A 207 -15.31 17.10 11.77
CA LYS A 207 -14.83 18.00 10.70
C LYS A 207 -13.38 17.75 10.30
N TYR A 208 -12.54 17.37 11.26
CA TYR A 208 -11.14 16.99 11.01
C TYR A 208 -11.03 15.85 9.98
N PHE A 209 -11.84 14.81 10.08
CA PHE A 209 -11.78 13.69 9.14
C PHE A 209 -12.25 14.07 7.74
N LEU A 210 -13.23 14.97 7.63
CA LEU A 210 -13.64 15.55 6.36
C LEU A 210 -12.49 16.37 5.73
N PHE A 211 -11.86 17.25 6.51
CA PHE A 211 -10.71 18.03 6.07
C PHE A 211 -9.57 17.13 5.56
N MET A 212 -9.19 16.09 6.32
CA MET A 212 -8.15 15.14 5.91
C MET A 212 -8.52 14.38 4.64
N THR A 213 -9.77 13.95 4.50
CA THR A 213 -10.27 13.28 3.29
C THR A 213 -10.13 14.20 2.07
N ILE A 214 -10.52 15.47 2.18
CA ILE A 214 -10.46 16.44 1.09
C ILE A 214 -9.00 16.72 0.69
N ILE A 215 -8.14 17.07 1.65
CA ILE A 215 -6.75 17.42 1.32
C ILE A 215 -5.98 16.25 0.71
N LEU A 216 -6.18 15.03 1.21
CA LEU A 216 -5.56 13.83 0.62
C LEU A 216 -6.11 13.50 -0.77
N THR A 217 -7.40 13.73 -1.00
CA THR A 217 -8.01 13.57 -2.34
C THR A 217 -7.41 14.55 -3.33
N ILE A 218 -7.20 15.81 -2.92
CA ILE A 218 -6.53 16.82 -3.75
C ILE A 218 -5.11 16.36 -4.09
N LEU A 219 -4.33 15.92 -3.11
CA LEU A 219 -2.98 15.38 -3.37
C LEU A 219 -3.02 14.17 -4.31
N LEU A 220 -3.99 13.25 -4.15
CA LEU A 220 -4.14 12.11 -5.03
C LEU A 220 -4.37 12.53 -6.47
N LEU A 221 -5.17 13.57 -6.71
CA LEU A 221 -5.39 14.10 -8.06
C LEU A 221 -4.09 14.64 -8.67
N TYR A 222 -3.23 15.29 -7.88
CA TYR A 222 -1.91 15.77 -8.31
C TYR A 222 -0.90 14.65 -8.62
N THR A 223 -1.17 13.40 -8.22
CA THR A 223 -0.34 12.26 -8.68
C THR A 223 -0.54 12.00 -10.16
N GLY A 224 -1.62 12.48 -10.78
CA GLY A 224 -1.99 12.20 -12.17
C GLY A 224 -2.22 10.71 -12.45
N SER A 225 -2.48 9.88 -11.42
CA SER A 225 -2.73 8.45 -11.58
C SER A 225 -4.20 8.16 -11.90
N ARG A 226 -4.50 7.73 -13.13
CA ARG A 226 -5.86 7.36 -13.55
C ARG A 226 -6.42 6.20 -12.72
N THR A 227 -5.62 5.15 -12.52
CA THR A 227 -5.97 4.03 -11.63
C THR A 227 -6.20 4.51 -10.20
N GLY A 228 -5.43 5.50 -9.72
CA GLY A 228 -5.65 6.12 -8.41
C GLY A 228 -7.06 6.70 -8.26
N VAL A 229 -7.53 7.48 -9.24
CA VAL A 229 -8.87 8.07 -9.22
C VAL A 229 -9.96 7.00 -9.33
N ILE A 230 -9.82 6.05 -10.26
CA ILE A 230 -10.81 4.96 -10.43
C ILE A 230 -10.92 4.13 -9.16
N SER A 231 -9.78 3.73 -8.58
CA SER A 231 -9.77 2.94 -7.36
C SER A 231 -10.31 3.69 -6.16
N LEU A 232 -10.12 5.01 -6.07
CA LEU A 232 -10.76 5.85 -5.05
C LEU A 232 -12.28 5.80 -5.17
N ILE A 233 -12.82 6.03 -6.37
CA ILE A 233 -14.27 6.04 -6.60
C ILE A 233 -14.86 4.67 -6.23
N VAL A 234 -14.24 3.58 -6.68
CA VAL A 234 -14.70 2.23 -6.39
C VAL A 234 -14.60 1.91 -4.89
N SER A 235 -13.50 2.24 -4.22
CA SER A 235 -13.33 1.95 -2.79
C SER A 235 -14.30 2.72 -1.91
N LEU A 236 -14.53 4.02 -2.20
CA LEU A 236 -15.52 4.83 -1.49
C LEU A 236 -16.95 4.31 -1.74
N ALA A 237 -17.26 3.89 -2.98
CA ALA A 237 -18.55 3.28 -3.29
C ALA A 237 -18.75 1.97 -2.51
N VAL A 238 -17.74 1.10 -2.44
CA VAL A 238 -17.78 -0.14 -1.64
C VAL A 238 -18.01 0.17 -0.16
N ILE A 239 -17.28 1.12 0.44
CA ILE A 239 -17.48 1.50 1.85
C ILE A 239 -18.91 2.00 2.09
N LEU A 240 -19.45 2.81 1.18
CA LEU A 240 -20.82 3.32 1.29
C LEU A 240 -21.87 2.21 1.16
N LEU A 241 -21.69 1.29 0.21
CA LEU A 241 -22.55 0.11 0.04
C LEU A 241 -22.51 -0.80 1.28
N LEU A 242 -21.35 -1.00 1.88
CA LEU A 242 -21.25 -1.79 3.11
C LEU A 242 -21.89 -1.09 4.31
N THR A 243 -21.65 0.23 4.43
CA THR A 243 -22.29 1.06 5.47
C THR A 243 -23.82 1.01 5.35
N LEU A 244 -24.32 0.90 4.13
CA LEU A 244 -25.73 0.75 3.78
C LEU A 244 -26.34 -0.52 4.35
N PHE A 245 -25.69 -1.66 4.13
CA PHE A 245 -26.17 -2.95 4.61
C PHE A 245 -26.15 -3.08 6.14
N VAL A 246 -25.30 -2.29 6.83
CA VAL A 246 -25.25 -2.27 8.30
C VAL A 246 -26.27 -1.32 8.93
N SER A 247 -26.65 -0.25 8.23
CA SER A 247 -27.50 0.82 8.80
C SER A 247 -28.93 0.74 8.26
N ASN A 248 -29.87 0.21 9.06
CA ASN A 248 -31.32 0.13 8.73
C ASN A 248 -32.03 1.47 8.46
N ASN A 249 -31.33 2.62 8.52
CA ASN A 249 -31.94 3.95 8.41
C ASN A 249 -31.52 4.68 7.12
N ILE A 250 -32.35 4.51 6.08
CA ILE A 250 -32.20 5.08 4.72
C ILE A 250 -32.10 6.63 4.72
N ILE A 251 -32.60 7.31 5.75
CA ILE A 251 -32.49 8.78 5.86
C ILE A 251 -31.05 9.20 6.18
N LYS A 252 -30.36 8.46 7.04
CA LYS A 252 -28.93 8.70 7.36
C LYS A 252 -28.03 8.43 6.15
N LEU A 253 -28.46 7.57 5.24
CA LEU A 253 -27.79 7.30 3.97
C LEU A 253 -27.81 8.52 3.04
N ARG A 254 -28.98 9.15 2.83
CA ARG A 254 -29.10 10.31 1.93
C ARG A 254 -28.16 11.43 2.31
N ILE A 255 -27.95 11.64 3.61
CA ILE A 255 -27.01 12.64 4.14
C ILE A 255 -25.55 12.23 3.84
N LYS A 256 -25.20 10.96 4.00
CA LYS A 256 -23.84 10.45 3.70
C LYS A 256 -23.51 10.52 2.20
N ILE A 257 -24.46 10.19 1.33
CA ILE A 257 -24.32 10.32 -0.13
C ILE A 257 -24.17 11.80 -0.52
N LYS A 258 -25.00 12.69 0.05
CA LYS A 258 -24.86 14.14 -0.18
C LYS A 258 -23.50 14.68 0.25
N LEU A 259 -22.94 14.19 1.35
CA LEU A 259 -21.59 14.56 1.81
C LEU A 259 -20.49 14.04 0.88
N LEU A 260 -20.62 12.82 0.35
CA LEU A 260 -19.68 12.30 -0.65
C LEU A 260 -19.75 13.12 -1.94
N ILE A 261 -20.95 13.36 -2.45
CA ILE A 261 -21.17 14.15 -3.67
C ILE A 261 -20.64 15.57 -3.46
N ALA A 262 -20.92 16.19 -2.31
CA ALA A 262 -20.38 17.50 -1.98
C ALA A 262 -18.84 17.49 -1.91
N ALA A 263 -18.22 16.45 -1.31
CA ALA A 263 -16.77 16.34 -1.27
C ALA A 263 -16.15 16.16 -2.67
N LEU A 264 -16.77 15.35 -3.53
CA LEU A 264 -16.36 15.16 -4.92
C LEU A 264 -16.55 16.46 -5.72
N LEU A 265 -17.67 17.16 -5.57
CA LEU A 265 -17.93 18.44 -6.23
C LEU A 265 -16.99 19.54 -5.73
N ILE A 266 -16.73 19.63 -4.43
CA ILE A 266 -15.75 20.56 -3.88
C ILE A 266 -14.36 20.24 -4.45
N SER A 267 -13.99 18.96 -4.54
CA SER A 267 -12.71 18.57 -5.16
C SER A 267 -12.62 19.04 -6.62
N LEU A 268 -13.70 18.88 -7.41
CA LEU A 268 -13.81 19.36 -8.79
C LEU A 268 -13.81 20.90 -8.90
N ILE A 269 -14.36 21.61 -7.92
CA ILE A 269 -14.33 23.07 -7.87
C ILE A 269 -12.95 23.59 -7.45
N THR A 270 -12.29 23.00 -6.45
CA THR A 270 -10.88 23.32 -6.14
C THR A 270 -9.95 23.04 -7.32
N ILE A 271 -10.27 22.01 -8.12
CA ILE A 271 -9.61 21.75 -9.40
C ILE A 271 -9.78 22.93 -10.36
N SER A 272 -10.96 23.57 -10.43
CA SER A 272 -11.17 24.74 -11.31
C SER A 272 -10.42 26.00 -10.88
N PHE A 273 -10.09 26.16 -9.59
CA PHE A 273 -9.36 27.33 -9.09
C PHE A 273 -7.83 27.26 -9.28
N ILE A 274 -7.26 26.08 -9.55
CA ILE A 274 -5.80 25.86 -9.73
C ILE A 274 -5.49 25.54 -11.21
N TYR A 275 -6.26 26.18 -12.09
CA TYR A 275 -6.47 25.86 -13.51
C TYR A 275 -5.21 25.61 -14.37
N PRO A 276 -4.09 26.35 -14.24
CA PRO A 276 -2.96 26.19 -15.16
C PRO A 276 -2.21 24.85 -14.97
N TYR A 277 -1.94 24.47 -13.73
CA TYR A 277 -1.15 23.27 -13.39
C TYR A 277 -1.96 21.98 -13.54
N ILE A 278 -3.28 22.06 -13.34
CA ILE A 278 -4.17 20.91 -13.43
C ILE A 278 -4.52 20.58 -14.89
N MET A 279 -4.60 21.57 -15.78
CA MET A 279 -4.89 21.32 -17.20
C MET A 279 -3.90 20.34 -17.82
N GLU A 280 -2.62 20.36 -17.43
CA GLU A 280 -1.62 19.39 -17.89
C GLU A 280 -1.87 17.96 -17.38
N SER A 281 -2.27 17.83 -16.11
CA SER A 281 -2.69 16.54 -15.56
C SER A 281 -3.97 16.04 -16.23
N PHE A 282 -4.92 16.92 -16.55
CA PHE A 282 -6.16 16.59 -17.30
C PHE A 282 -5.93 16.35 -18.78
N LYS A 283 -4.93 16.98 -19.41
CA LYS A 283 -4.49 16.63 -20.77
C LYS A 283 -4.16 15.16 -20.83
N ARG A 284 -3.48 14.61 -19.81
CA ARG A 284 -3.28 13.15 -19.74
C ARG A 284 -4.58 12.36 -19.65
N PHE A 285 -5.62 12.83 -18.99
CA PHE A 285 -6.90 12.11 -18.98
C PHE A 285 -7.62 12.17 -20.34
N ARG A 286 -7.30 13.15 -21.20
CA ARG A 286 -7.90 13.36 -22.53
C ARG A 286 -7.02 12.91 -23.70
N ASP A 287 -5.75 12.64 -23.47
CA ASP A 287 -4.76 12.23 -24.47
C ASP A 287 -4.95 10.76 -24.85
N ILE A 288 -5.96 10.51 -25.71
CA ILE A 288 -6.39 9.19 -26.18
C ILE A 288 -5.23 8.42 -26.81
N GLU A 289 -4.38 9.08 -27.58
CA GLU A 289 -3.22 8.46 -28.22
C GLU A 289 -2.23 7.92 -27.18
N ASN A 290 -1.92 8.70 -26.15
CA ASN A 290 -1.08 8.24 -25.05
C ASN A 290 -1.74 7.14 -24.21
N ILE A 291 -3.08 7.15 -24.08
CA ILE A 291 -3.81 6.04 -23.46
C ILE A 291 -3.59 4.76 -24.27
N GLN A 292 -3.81 4.84 -25.58
CA GLN A 292 -3.71 3.70 -26.48
C GLN A 292 -2.29 3.16 -26.52
N LEU A 293 -1.28 4.01 -26.69
CA LEU A 293 0.12 3.60 -26.71
C LEU A 293 0.53 2.88 -25.41
N ASN A 294 0.24 3.46 -24.24
CA ASN A 294 0.57 2.81 -22.96
C ASN A 294 -0.18 1.49 -22.76
N PHE A 295 -1.42 1.39 -23.28
CA PHE A 295 -2.19 0.17 -23.19
C PHE A 295 -1.61 -0.92 -24.10
N THR A 296 -1.28 -0.58 -25.35
CA THR A 296 -0.64 -1.51 -26.30
C THR A 296 0.68 -2.04 -25.73
N THR A 297 1.58 -1.18 -25.23
CA THR A 297 2.83 -1.63 -24.61
C THR A 297 2.62 -2.60 -23.44
N ARG A 298 1.51 -2.45 -22.68
CA ARG A 298 1.16 -3.38 -21.61
C ARG A 298 0.63 -4.70 -22.15
N VAL A 299 -0.22 -4.65 -23.16
CA VAL A 299 -0.75 -5.85 -23.82
C VAL A 299 0.40 -6.67 -24.42
N ASP A 300 1.34 -6.03 -25.12
CA ASP A 300 2.52 -6.70 -25.69
C ASP A 300 3.37 -7.40 -24.61
N ALA A 301 3.58 -6.71 -23.48
CA ALA A 301 4.25 -7.28 -22.32
C ALA A 301 3.47 -8.47 -21.74
N TRP A 302 2.13 -8.38 -21.65
CA TRP A 302 1.30 -9.47 -21.16
C TRP A 302 1.31 -10.68 -22.10
N GLU A 303 1.24 -10.47 -23.41
CA GLU A 303 1.33 -11.52 -24.41
C GLU A 303 2.68 -12.24 -24.31
N THR A 304 3.77 -11.50 -24.19
CA THR A 304 5.10 -12.05 -23.98
C THR A 304 5.14 -12.88 -22.70
N ALA A 305 4.64 -12.36 -21.58
CA ALA A 305 4.58 -13.08 -20.32
C ALA A 305 3.75 -14.37 -20.42
N ILE A 306 2.64 -14.35 -21.17
CA ILE A 306 1.77 -15.51 -21.42
C ILE A 306 2.50 -16.57 -22.26
N VAL A 307 3.30 -16.18 -23.25
CA VAL A 307 4.12 -17.11 -24.05
C VAL A 307 5.09 -17.87 -23.15
N TYR A 308 5.82 -17.18 -22.27
CA TYR A 308 6.73 -17.83 -21.32
C TYR A 308 6.00 -18.63 -20.24
N PHE A 309 4.85 -18.16 -19.75
CA PHE A 309 4.03 -18.93 -18.82
C PHE A 309 3.63 -20.29 -19.39
N LYS A 310 3.32 -20.38 -20.70
CA LYS A 310 2.96 -21.66 -21.35
C LYS A 310 4.08 -22.69 -21.34
N LEU A 311 5.34 -22.30 -21.17
CA LEU A 311 6.46 -23.24 -21.05
C LEU A 311 6.43 -24.00 -19.72
N HIS A 312 6.04 -23.31 -18.63
CA HIS A 312 6.04 -23.85 -17.27
C HIS A 312 4.74 -23.47 -16.52
N PRO A 313 3.58 -24.01 -16.91
CA PRO A 313 2.28 -23.49 -16.46
C PRO A 313 2.00 -23.72 -14.97
N LEU A 314 2.59 -24.73 -14.33
CA LEU A 314 2.30 -25.04 -12.93
C LEU A 314 3.11 -24.16 -11.96
N LEU A 315 4.41 -24.06 -12.18
CA LEU A 315 5.39 -23.46 -11.25
C LEU A 315 5.97 -22.12 -11.75
N GLY A 316 5.68 -21.75 -12.99
CA GLY A 316 6.18 -20.52 -13.61
C GLY A 316 7.66 -20.59 -13.97
N ASN A 317 8.21 -19.42 -14.31
CA ASN A 317 9.58 -19.26 -14.82
C ASN A 317 10.56 -18.74 -13.75
N GLY A 318 10.13 -18.64 -12.48
CA GLY A 318 10.92 -17.97 -11.45
C GLY A 318 11.00 -16.45 -11.65
N PRO A 319 11.91 -15.76 -10.96
CA PRO A 319 12.02 -14.29 -11.03
C PRO A 319 12.19 -13.72 -12.44
N GLY A 320 12.91 -14.46 -13.31
CA GLY A 320 12.95 -14.27 -14.76
C GLY A 320 13.43 -12.90 -15.25
N LYS A 321 14.25 -12.18 -14.47
CA LYS A 321 14.70 -10.82 -14.86
C LYS A 321 15.53 -10.81 -16.14
N ALA A 322 16.28 -11.88 -16.42
CA ALA A 322 17.00 -12.01 -17.69
C ALA A 322 16.09 -12.05 -18.93
N ILE A 323 14.83 -12.44 -18.75
CA ILE A 323 13.85 -12.61 -19.82
C ILE A 323 12.98 -11.36 -19.96
N MET A 324 12.50 -10.83 -18.83
CA MET A 324 11.53 -9.74 -18.81
C MET A 324 11.74 -8.85 -17.59
N ASP A 325 12.13 -7.60 -17.84
CA ASP A 325 12.52 -6.65 -16.81
C ASP A 325 11.37 -5.80 -16.25
N SER A 326 10.20 -5.78 -16.91
CA SER A 326 9.11 -4.91 -16.48
C SER A 326 7.73 -5.55 -16.61
N PHE A 327 6.96 -5.47 -15.52
CA PHE A 327 5.58 -5.92 -15.46
C PHE A 327 4.70 -4.79 -14.93
N ASP A 328 3.62 -4.52 -15.64
CA ASP A 328 2.64 -3.48 -15.31
C ASP A 328 1.31 -4.08 -14.80
N ASN A 329 1.32 -5.35 -14.40
CA ASN A 329 0.18 -6.06 -13.82
C ASN A 329 0.70 -7.15 -12.87
N ASN A 330 0.28 -7.10 -11.61
CA ASN A 330 0.75 -8.02 -10.58
C ASN A 330 0.25 -9.45 -10.76
N TYR A 331 -0.95 -9.63 -11.32
CA TYR A 331 -1.47 -10.97 -11.61
C TYR A 331 -0.68 -11.64 -12.74
N ILE A 332 -0.33 -10.87 -13.77
CA ILE A 332 0.53 -11.34 -14.87
C ILE A 332 1.95 -11.64 -14.36
N LEU A 333 2.48 -10.82 -13.46
CA LEU A 333 3.75 -11.09 -12.80
C LEU A 333 3.70 -12.43 -12.04
N ILE A 334 2.67 -12.64 -11.21
CA ILE A 334 2.55 -13.86 -10.38
C ILE A 334 2.40 -15.10 -11.25
N ILE A 335 1.56 -15.08 -12.30
CA ILE A 335 1.40 -16.25 -13.18
C ILE A 335 2.67 -16.53 -14.00
N PHE A 336 3.39 -15.49 -14.45
CA PHE A 336 4.67 -15.65 -15.12
C PHE A 336 5.71 -16.30 -14.21
N ARG A 337 5.85 -15.80 -12.98
CA ARG A 337 6.91 -16.23 -12.05
C ARG A 337 6.60 -17.54 -11.34
N ASN A 338 5.36 -17.72 -10.89
CA ASN A 338 4.97 -18.77 -9.94
C ASN A 338 3.90 -19.73 -10.51
N GLY A 339 3.51 -19.53 -11.77
CA GLY A 339 2.53 -20.36 -12.47
C GLY A 339 1.13 -20.30 -11.86
N LEU A 340 0.30 -21.29 -12.22
CA LEU A 340 -1.06 -21.43 -11.72
C LEU A 340 -1.10 -21.65 -10.21
N ILE A 341 -0.13 -22.39 -9.64
CA ILE A 341 -0.10 -22.68 -8.20
C ILE A 341 0.07 -21.38 -7.41
N GLY A 342 1.04 -20.54 -7.81
CA GLY A 342 1.25 -19.25 -7.18
C GLY A 342 0.06 -18.30 -7.33
N LEU A 343 -0.54 -18.24 -8.53
CA LEU A 343 -1.72 -17.41 -8.77
C LEU A 343 -2.91 -17.86 -7.90
N CYS A 344 -3.20 -19.15 -7.85
CA CYS A 344 -4.28 -19.69 -7.03
C CYS A 344 -4.06 -19.40 -5.54
N LEU A 345 -2.84 -19.60 -5.03
CA LEU A 345 -2.50 -19.28 -3.65
C LEU A 345 -2.72 -17.79 -3.34
N TYR A 346 -2.28 -16.91 -4.25
CA TYR A 346 -2.43 -15.47 -4.09
C TYR A 346 -3.91 -15.03 -4.12
N LEU A 347 -4.70 -15.59 -5.03
CA LEU A 347 -6.15 -15.33 -5.10
C LEU A 347 -6.86 -15.82 -3.84
N LEU A 348 -6.52 -17.00 -3.33
CA LEU A 348 -7.07 -17.51 -2.07
C LEU A 348 -6.70 -16.60 -0.89
N PHE A 349 -5.46 -16.12 -0.83
CA PHE A 349 -5.03 -15.15 0.18
C PHE A 349 -5.83 -13.85 0.11
N LEU A 350 -6.04 -13.29 -1.09
CA LEU A 350 -6.83 -12.07 -1.27
C LEU A 350 -8.31 -12.30 -0.94
N LEU A 351 -8.91 -13.39 -1.43
CA LEU A 351 -10.31 -13.73 -1.17
C LEU A 351 -10.54 -13.95 0.33
N TYR A 352 -9.66 -14.67 1.01
CA TYR A 352 -9.75 -14.84 2.46
C TYR A 352 -9.80 -13.49 3.19
N ASN A 353 -8.91 -12.58 2.81
CA ASN A 353 -8.84 -11.25 3.41
C ASN A 353 -9.98 -10.32 3.00
N ILE A 354 -10.74 -10.61 1.95
CA ILE A 354 -11.99 -9.92 1.65
C ILE A 354 -13.14 -10.50 2.48
N PHE A 355 -13.29 -11.83 2.51
CA PHE A 355 -14.40 -12.50 3.17
C PHE A 355 -14.37 -12.38 4.69
N LEU A 356 -13.19 -12.47 5.31
CA LEU A 356 -13.07 -12.40 6.77
C LEU A 356 -13.68 -11.09 7.33
N PRO A 357 -13.29 -9.87 6.88
CA PRO A 357 -13.92 -8.64 7.33
C PRO A 357 -15.39 -8.50 6.93
N LEU A 358 -15.82 -9.04 5.79
CA LEU A 358 -17.24 -9.03 5.42
C LEU A 358 -18.10 -9.75 6.48
N THR A 359 -17.64 -10.88 7.02
CA THR A 359 -18.36 -11.57 8.12
C THR A 359 -18.46 -10.72 9.39
N LYS A 360 -17.49 -9.83 9.62
CA LYS A 360 -17.41 -8.96 10.81
C LYS A 360 -18.18 -7.67 10.67
N ILE A 361 -18.43 -7.20 9.46
CA ILE A 361 -19.26 -6.03 9.17
C ILE A 361 -20.70 -6.21 9.66
N PHE A 362 -21.23 -7.43 9.60
CA PHE A 362 -22.55 -7.78 10.12
C PHE A 362 -22.55 -8.13 11.62
N GLY A 363 -21.41 -7.94 12.31
CA GLY A 363 -21.27 -8.21 13.73
C GLY A 363 -21.91 -7.15 14.62
N LYS A 364 -22.14 -7.50 15.90
CA LYS A 364 -22.75 -6.60 16.90
C LYS A 364 -21.80 -5.52 17.45
N ARG A 365 -20.48 -5.70 17.31
CA ARG A 365 -19.46 -4.83 17.93
C ARG A 365 -19.04 -3.72 16.96
N ILE A 366 -19.43 -2.48 17.27
CA ILE A 366 -19.18 -1.31 16.39
C ILE A 366 -17.70 -1.13 16.01
N ASN A 367 -16.76 -1.40 16.92
CA ASN A 367 -15.34 -1.26 16.62
C ASN A 367 -14.86 -2.31 15.59
N GLU A 368 -15.39 -3.54 15.64
CA GLU A 368 -15.10 -4.58 14.64
C GLU A 368 -15.69 -4.22 13.27
N VAL A 369 -16.87 -3.58 13.27
CA VAL A 369 -17.48 -3.06 12.05
C VAL A 369 -16.61 -1.95 11.44
N ILE A 370 -16.20 -0.96 12.23
CA ILE A 370 -15.38 0.16 11.76
C ILE A 370 -14.06 -0.33 11.18
N ILE A 371 -13.33 -1.19 11.90
CA ILE A 371 -12.03 -1.67 11.43
C ILE A 371 -12.16 -2.55 10.18
N SER A 372 -13.26 -3.30 10.05
CA SER A 372 -13.52 -4.11 8.85
C SER A 372 -13.87 -3.25 7.64
N HIS A 373 -14.59 -2.13 7.83
CA HIS A 373 -14.82 -1.15 6.76
C HIS A 373 -13.50 -0.49 6.32
N ILE A 374 -12.66 -0.10 7.28
CA ILE A 374 -11.33 0.44 6.98
C ILE A 374 -10.53 -0.58 6.16
N TYR A 375 -10.47 -1.82 6.63
CA TYR A 375 -9.68 -2.87 6.00
C TYR A 375 -10.17 -3.18 4.58
N ILE A 376 -11.49 -3.28 4.36
CA ILE A 376 -12.05 -3.46 3.02
C ILE A 376 -11.78 -2.24 2.13
N GLY A 377 -11.93 -1.04 2.68
CA GLY A 377 -11.57 0.20 2.01
C GLY A 377 -10.11 0.24 1.57
N VAL A 378 -9.20 -0.40 2.30
CA VAL A 378 -7.78 -0.52 1.98
C VAL A 378 -7.50 -1.61 0.96
N ILE A 379 -8.08 -2.81 1.08
CA ILE A 379 -7.80 -3.91 0.15
C ILE A 379 -8.35 -3.63 -1.25
N THR A 380 -9.49 -2.92 -1.37
CA THR A 380 -10.11 -2.62 -2.68
C THR A 380 -9.18 -1.85 -3.62
N PRO A 381 -8.53 -0.75 -3.22
CA PRO A 381 -7.50 -0.11 -4.03
C PRO A 381 -6.35 -1.03 -4.42
N TYR A 382 -5.84 -1.89 -3.53
CA TYR A 382 -4.77 -2.84 -3.89
C TYR A 382 -5.20 -3.78 -5.02
N LEU A 383 -6.41 -4.36 -4.94
CA LEU A 383 -6.93 -5.26 -5.98
C LEU A 383 -7.01 -4.59 -7.35
N ILE A 384 -7.42 -3.32 -7.39
CA ILE A 384 -7.54 -2.54 -8.62
C ILE A 384 -6.14 -2.15 -9.12
N PHE A 385 -5.25 -1.69 -8.24
CA PHE A 385 -3.88 -1.33 -8.60
C PHE A 385 -3.07 -2.52 -9.11
N MET A 386 -3.35 -3.74 -8.64
CA MET A 386 -2.73 -4.95 -9.18
C MET A 386 -3.02 -5.18 -10.67
N LEU A 387 -4.09 -4.61 -11.23
CA LEU A 387 -4.38 -4.69 -12.67
C LEU A 387 -3.46 -3.80 -13.53
N SER A 388 -2.90 -2.74 -12.94
CA SER A 388 -2.14 -1.72 -13.69
C SER A 388 -0.77 -1.39 -13.09
N SER A 389 -0.34 -2.13 -12.08
CA SER A 389 0.94 -1.99 -11.38
C SER A 389 1.24 -3.24 -10.53
N ILE A 390 2.40 -3.26 -9.88
CA ILE A 390 2.91 -4.38 -9.07
C ILE A 390 3.08 -3.99 -7.59
N PRO A 391 2.00 -3.64 -6.86
CA PRO A 391 2.10 -3.03 -5.53
C PRO A 391 2.73 -3.94 -4.47
N PHE A 392 2.76 -5.26 -4.68
CA PHE A 392 3.41 -6.22 -3.79
C PHE A 392 4.85 -6.57 -4.19
N HIS A 393 5.28 -6.14 -5.37
CA HIS A 393 6.67 -6.23 -5.77
C HIS A 393 7.46 -5.02 -5.27
N TYR A 394 6.82 -3.84 -5.18
CA TYR A 394 7.43 -2.68 -4.56
C TYR A 394 7.31 -2.77 -3.03
N LEU A 395 8.45 -2.92 -2.34
CA LEU A 395 8.51 -3.24 -0.91
C LEU A 395 7.71 -2.26 -0.04
N GLN A 396 7.76 -0.97 -0.34
CA GLN A 396 7.10 0.08 0.44
C GLN A 396 5.58 -0.07 0.45
N THR A 397 4.95 -0.30 -0.71
CA THR A 397 3.50 -0.50 -0.80
C THR A 397 3.10 -1.86 -0.22
N GLY A 398 3.88 -2.91 -0.47
CA GLY A 398 3.66 -4.21 0.18
C GLY A 398 3.72 -4.12 1.71
N PHE A 399 4.66 -3.35 2.27
CA PHE A 399 4.75 -3.11 3.71
C PHE A 399 3.53 -2.39 4.28
N VAL A 400 3.03 -1.36 3.60
CA VAL A 400 1.80 -0.67 4.01
C VAL A 400 0.65 -1.67 4.11
N PHE A 401 0.49 -2.53 3.10
CA PHE A 401 -0.54 -3.58 3.14
C PHE A 401 -0.33 -4.55 4.30
N ILE A 402 0.88 -5.10 4.47
CA ILE A 402 1.19 -6.09 5.49
C ILE A 402 1.04 -5.51 6.92
N ILE A 403 1.42 -4.26 7.13
CA ILE A 403 1.19 -3.56 8.41
C ILE A 403 -0.32 -3.50 8.70
N ILE A 404 -1.13 -3.06 7.74
CA ILE A 404 -2.59 -2.94 7.93
C ILE A 404 -3.24 -4.32 8.14
N LEU A 405 -2.78 -5.34 7.41
CA LEU A 405 -3.19 -6.73 7.58
C LEU A 405 -2.87 -7.25 8.99
N ALA A 406 -1.64 -7.03 9.47
CA ALA A 406 -1.23 -7.44 10.81
C ALA A 406 -2.03 -6.74 11.91
N ILE A 407 -2.26 -5.43 11.78
CA ILE A 407 -3.10 -4.65 12.71
C ILE A 407 -4.52 -5.20 12.74
N TYR A 408 -5.11 -5.49 11.57
CA TYR A 408 -6.45 -6.04 11.47
C TYR A 408 -6.54 -7.43 12.13
N SER A 409 -5.62 -8.34 11.81
CA SER A 409 -5.55 -9.69 12.41
C SER A 409 -5.37 -9.64 13.93
N SER A 410 -4.48 -8.78 14.43
CA SER A 410 -4.24 -8.57 15.86
C SER A 410 -5.51 -8.09 16.57
N PHE A 411 -6.21 -7.11 15.99
CA PHE A 411 -7.44 -6.56 16.56
C PHE A 411 -8.58 -7.58 16.64
N ILE A 412 -8.83 -8.33 15.55
CA ILE A 412 -9.93 -9.31 15.50
C ILE A 412 -9.67 -10.51 16.41
N ARG A 413 -8.41 -10.89 16.66
CA ARG A 413 -8.05 -12.01 17.53
C ARG A 413 -7.90 -11.63 19.00
N GLY A 414 -7.36 -10.45 19.32
CA GLY A 414 -7.21 -9.98 20.70
C GLY A 414 -8.54 -9.96 21.47
N ASN A 415 -9.64 -9.73 20.75
CA ASN A 415 -11.01 -9.77 21.29
C ASN A 415 -11.55 -11.17 21.64
N LYS A 416 -10.81 -12.26 21.35
CA LYS A 416 -11.20 -13.65 21.68
C LYS A 416 -10.54 -14.17 22.95
N THR A 417 -9.46 -13.54 23.40
CA THR A 417 -8.65 -13.98 24.57
C THR A 417 -8.92 -13.16 25.84
N THR A 418 -9.83 -12.19 25.75
CA THR A 418 -10.42 -11.42 26.86
C THR A 418 -11.91 -11.70 26.92
#